data_AF-A0A0T7H051-F1
#
_entry.id   AF-A0A0T7H051-F1
#
_cell.length_a   1.000
_cell.length_b   1.000
_cell.length_c   1.000
_cell.angle_alpha   90.00
_cell.angle_beta   90.00
_cell.angle_gamma   90.00
#
_symmetry.space_group_name_H-M   'P 1'
#
loop_
_entity.id
_entity.type
_entity.pdbx_description
1 polymer ?
#
loop_
_entity_poly.entity_id
_entity_poly.type
_entity_poly.pdbx_seq_one_letter_code
_entity_poly.pdbx_strand_id
1 'polypeptide(L)'
;MKYTLLAAALLAATPATLLPSPAAAQSQQLEQACITVAKNFLLVPSIKTGIVQSFPELDPPGARLTYSTREDAKPTDFTNEIECEFDKGQPPFRLQRFCISDTCYGPNEQDQDNRRRYQEVKALMDRQK
;
A
#
# COMPACT_ATOMS: atom_id res chain seq x y z
N MET A 1 -49.07 16.64 -54.52
CA MET A 1 -50.00 16.50 -53.38
C MET A 1 -49.68 15.20 -52.66
N LYS A 2 -49.60 15.27 -51.31
CA LYS A 2 -49.79 14.20 -50.32
C LYS A 2 -48.64 13.21 -50.04
N TYR A 3 -47.97 13.48 -48.92
CA TYR A 3 -47.61 12.64 -47.77
C TYR A 3 -47.22 11.16 -48.00
N THR A 4 -46.08 10.75 -47.44
CA THR A 4 -46.05 10.16 -46.07
C THR A 4 -44.62 10.00 -45.57
N LEU A 5 -44.37 10.57 -44.39
CA LEU A 5 -43.22 10.34 -43.54
C LEU A 5 -43.42 9.00 -42.80
N LEU A 6 -42.39 8.16 -42.74
CA LEU A 6 -42.32 7.06 -41.77
C LEU A 6 -41.04 7.25 -40.93
N ALA A 7 -41.25 7.77 -39.73
CA ALA A 7 -40.25 7.85 -38.68
C ALA A 7 -40.24 6.53 -37.91
N ALA A 8 -39.12 5.80 -37.95
CA ALA A 8 -38.86 4.68 -37.06
C ALA A 8 -37.93 5.16 -35.94
N ALA A 9 -38.52 5.48 -34.78
CA ALA A 9 -37.77 5.79 -33.57
C ALA A 9 -37.34 4.48 -32.90
N LEU A 10 -36.06 4.13 -33.08
CA LEU A 10 -35.40 3.06 -32.32
C LEU A 10 -35.07 3.60 -30.92
N LEU A 11 -35.86 3.20 -29.92
CA LEU A 11 -35.53 3.36 -28.51
C LEU A 11 -34.34 2.43 -28.18
N ALA A 12 -33.13 2.97 -28.26
CA ALA A 12 -31.94 2.31 -27.75
C ALA A 12 -31.98 2.34 -26.21
N ALA A 13 -32.42 1.24 -25.59
CA ALA A 13 -32.21 1.01 -24.17
C ALA A 13 -30.71 0.83 -23.92
N THR A 14 -30.06 1.87 -23.40
CA THR A 14 -28.66 1.81 -22.98
C THR A 14 -28.56 0.95 -21.72
N PRO A 15 -27.83 -0.17 -21.73
CA PRO A 15 -27.53 -0.90 -20.50
C PRO A 15 -26.64 -0.02 -19.64
N ALA A 16 -27.12 0.34 -18.45
CA ALA A 16 -26.30 0.99 -17.43
C ALA A 16 -25.22 0.01 -17.00
N THR A 17 -24.02 0.18 -17.54
CA THR A 17 -22.82 -0.52 -17.08
C THR A 17 -22.51 -0.03 -15.67
N LEU A 18 -22.84 -0.83 -14.66
CA LEU A 18 -22.27 -0.71 -13.33
C LEU A 18 -20.76 -0.95 -13.47
N LEU A 19 -20.00 0.13 -13.60
CA LEU A 19 -18.54 0.06 -13.52
C LEU A 19 -18.20 -0.44 -12.11
N PRO A 20 -17.45 -1.54 -11.96
CA PRO A 20 -16.96 -1.93 -10.65
C PRO A 20 -16.10 -0.78 -10.12
N SER A 21 -16.57 -0.11 -9.06
CA SER A 21 -15.70 0.78 -8.30
C SER A 21 -14.51 -0.05 -7.82
N PRO A 22 -13.26 0.34 -8.13
CA PRO A 22 -12.11 -0.36 -7.62
C PRO A 22 -12.24 -0.36 -6.09
N ALA A 23 -12.13 -1.53 -5.49
CA ALA A 23 -12.30 -1.72 -4.06
C ALA A 23 -11.49 -0.66 -3.32
N ALA A 24 -12.17 0.14 -2.47
CA ALA A 24 -11.56 1.11 -1.58
C ALA A 24 -10.61 0.48 -0.53
N ALA A 25 -10.43 -0.85 -0.59
CA ALA A 25 -9.57 -1.64 0.27
C ALA A 25 -8.08 -1.54 -0.06
N GLN A 26 -7.67 -1.08 -1.26
CA GLN A 26 -6.25 -0.91 -1.59
C GLN A 26 -5.86 0.55 -1.76
N SER A 27 -4.93 1.02 -0.93
CA SER A 27 -4.29 2.33 -0.97
C SER A 27 -2.84 2.21 -1.45
N GLN A 28 -2.63 2.51 -2.73
CA GLN A 28 -1.29 2.53 -3.35
C GLN A 28 -0.30 3.43 -2.59
N GLN A 29 -0.79 4.52 -1.98
CA GLN A 29 0.05 5.43 -1.23
C GLN A 29 0.54 4.82 0.10
N LEU A 30 -0.32 4.08 0.81
CA LEU A 30 0.07 3.34 2.02
C LEU A 30 1.07 2.22 1.69
N GLU A 31 0.81 1.50 0.60
CA GLU A 31 1.71 0.44 0.11
C GLU A 31 3.09 1.02 -0.20
N GLN A 32 3.14 2.13 -0.93
CA GLN A 32 4.39 2.79 -1.27
C GLN A 32 5.11 3.34 -0.03
N ALA A 33 4.38 3.84 0.98
CA ALA A 33 4.96 4.25 2.25
C ALA A 33 5.62 3.06 2.97
N CYS A 34 4.96 1.90 3.02
CA CYS A 34 5.52 0.70 3.66
C CYS A 34 6.73 0.13 2.88
N ILE A 35 6.71 0.17 1.55
CA ILE A 35 7.88 -0.14 0.72
C ILE A 35 9.06 0.79 1.07
N THR A 36 8.80 2.07 1.33
CA THR A 36 9.84 3.03 1.71
C THR A 36 10.38 2.76 3.10
N VAL A 37 9.53 2.39 4.07
CA VAL A 37 9.94 1.88 5.40
C VAL A 37 10.90 0.70 5.23
N ALA A 38 10.54 -0.29 4.41
CA ALA A 38 11.37 -1.46 4.15
C ALA A 38 12.73 -1.10 3.57
N LYS A 39 12.79 -0.25 2.53
CA LYS A 39 14.05 0.20 1.92
C LYS A 39 14.96 0.92 2.91
N ASN A 40 14.38 1.82 3.70
CA ASN A 40 15.12 2.58 4.71
C ASN A 40 15.67 1.65 5.81
N PHE A 41 14.86 0.72 6.30
CA PHE A 41 15.29 -0.21 7.34
C PHE A 41 16.37 -1.18 6.84
N LEU A 42 16.19 -1.74 5.64
CA LEU A 42 17.11 -2.70 5.05
C LEU A 42 18.36 -2.06 4.44
N LEU A 43 18.40 -0.72 4.36
CA LEU A 43 19.49 0.06 3.75
C LEU A 43 19.76 -0.34 2.29
N VAL A 44 18.70 -0.58 1.52
CA VAL A 44 18.77 -0.95 0.10
C VAL A 44 18.06 0.07 -0.78
N PRO A 45 18.57 0.35 -2.00
CA PRO A 45 17.95 1.31 -2.91
C PRO A 45 16.60 0.83 -3.44
N SER A 46 16.42 -0.49 -3.54
CA SER A 46 15.19 -1.10 -4.02
C SER A 46 14.95 -2.48 -3.42
N ILE A 47 13.69 -2.89 -3.41
CA ILE A 47 13.25 -4.25 -3.10
C ILE A 47 12.30 -4.71 -4.20
N LYS A 48 12.21 -6.02 -4.42
CA LYS A 48 11.13 -6.62 -5.21
C LYS A 48 10.00 -6.96 -4.24
N THR A 49 8.76 -6.65 -4.62
CA THR A 49 7.57 -6.94 -3.83
C THR A 49 6.80 -8.11 -4.44
N GLY A 50 6.29 -8.99 -3.59
CA GLY A 50 5.40 -10.08 -3.96
C GLY A 50 3.95 -9.67 -3.77
N ILE A 51 3.27 -10.31 -2.82
CA ILE A 51 1.91 -9.95 -2.43
C ILE A 51 1.98 -8.63 -1.66
N VAL A 52 1.13 -7.67 -2.03
CA VAL A 52 1.00 -6.37 -1.36
C VAL A 52 -0.48 -6.17 -1.00
N GLN A 53 -0.72 -5.80 0.25
CA GLN A 53 -2.05 -5.55 0.80
C GLN A 53 -1.98 -4.27 1.63
N SER A 54 -3.03 -3.45 1.55
CA SER A 54 -3.18 -2.28 2.40
C SER A 54 -4.55 -2.29 3.04
N PHE A 55 -4.66 -1.55 4.14
CA PHE A 55 -5.84 -1.52 5.00
C PHE A 55 -6.05 -0.06 5.47
N PRO A 56 -6.40 0.87 4.56
CA PRO A 56 -6.63 2.28 4.91
C PRO A 56 -7.76 2.53 5.90
N GLU A 57 -8.67 1.58 6.07
CA GLU A 57 -9.84 1.63 6.95
C GLU A 57 -9.56 1.21 8.40
N LEU A 58 -8.41 0.60 8.68
CA LEU A 58 -8.05 0.20 10.04
C LEU A 58 -7.53 1.38 10.86
N ASP A 59 -7.54 1.22 12.19
CA ASP A 59 -6.98 2.16 13.15
C ASP A 59 -5.99 1.42 14.08
N PRO A 60 -4.66 1.57 13.88
CA PRO A 60 -4.01 2.40 12.86
C PRO A 60 -4.11 1.79 11.45
N PRO A 61 -4.15 2.62 10.39
CA PRO A 61 -4.11 2.14 9.02
C PRO A 61 -2.72 1.61 8.67
N GLY A 62 -2.67 0.64 7.76
CA GLY A 62 -1.42 -0.05 7.48
C GLY A 62 -1.32 -0.70 6.12
N ALA A 63 -0.16 -1.28 5.87
CA ALA A 63 0.09 -2.12 4.72
C ALA A 63 1.01 -3.28 5.11
N ARG A 64 0.86 -4.37 4.37
CA ARG A 64 1.67 -5.58 4.51
C ARG A 64 2.10 -6.06 3.14
N LEU A 65 3.36 -6.48 3.05
CA LEU A 65 3.88 -7.02 1.81
C LEU A 65 4.93 -8.10 2.05
N THR A 66 5.01 -9.03 1.10
CA THR A 66 6.17 -9.91 0.97
C THR A 66 7.22 -9.26 0.08
N TYR A 67 8.51 -9.50 0.37
CA TYR A 67 9.60 -8.91 -0.40
C TYR A 67 10.81 -9.83 -0.57
N SER A 68 11.61 -9.49 -1.58
CA SER A 68 12.95 -10.03 -1.80
C SER A 68 13.93 -8.91 -2.07
N THR A 69 15.15 -9.04 -1.57
CA THR A 69 16.28 -8.14 -1.86
C THR A 69 17.14 -8.64 -3.01
N ARG A 70 16.83 -9.82 -3.58
CA ARG A 70 17.51 -10.39 -4.74
C ARG A 70 17.21 -9.56 -5.98
N GLU A 71 18.23 -9.31 -6.79
CA GLU A 71 18.08 -8.59 -8.06
C GLU A 71 17.23 -9.39 -9.06
N ASP A 72 17.45 -10.72 -9.11
CA ASP A 72 16.80 -11.69 -10.00
C ASP A 72 15.69 -12.51 -9.30
N ALA A 73 14.94 -11.88 -8.39
CA ALA A 73 13.94 -12.56 -7.56
C ALA A 73 12.93 -13.38 -8.39
N LYS A 74 12.83 -14.67 -8.06
CA LYS A 74 11.84 -15.62 -8.58
C LYS A 74 10.59 -15.61 -7.71
N PRO A 75 9.45 -16.16 -8.19
CA PRO A 75 8.22 -16.24 -7.39
C PRO A 75 8.38 -16.93 -6.02
N THR A 76 9.36 -17.82 -5.86
CA THR A 76 9.66 -18.51 -4.60
C THR A 76 10.58 -17.72 -3.66
N ASP A 77 11.11 -16.57 -4.09
CA ASP A 77 12.06 -15.77 -3.30
C ASP A 77 11.40 -14.72 -2.40
N PHE A 78 10.06 -14.59 -2.42
CA PHE A 78 9.28 -13.65 -1.60
C PHE A 78 8.93 -14.25 -0.24
N THR A 79 9.96 -14.61 0.52
CA THR A 79 9.84 -15.28 1.81
C THR A 79 9.90 -14.33 3.01
N ASN A 80 10.38 -13.10 2.81
CA ASN A 80 10.37 -12.09 3.86
C ASN A 80 9.06 -11.32 3.83
N GLU A 81 8.57 -10.92 5.00
CA GLU A 81 7.36 -10.10 5.16
C GLU A 81 7.71 -8.83 5.94
N ILE A 82 7.05 -7.73 5.56
CA ILE A 82 7.02 -6.50 6.35
C ILE A 82 5.58 -6.01 6.50
N GLU A 83 5.25 -5.58 7.71
CA GLU A 83 4.00 -4.93 8.09
C GLU A 83 4.32 -3.53 8.59
N CYS A 84 3.56 -2.51 8.15
CA CYS A 84 3.73 -1.13 8.58
C CYS A 84 2.40 -0.54 9.03
N GLU A 85 2.44 0.23 10.11
CA GLU A 85 1.30 0.98 10.66
C GLU A 85 1.63 2.48 10.65
N PHE A 86 0.66 3.28 10.25
CA PHE A 86 0.77 4.73 10.13
C PHE A 86 -0.27 5.45 10.99
N ASP A 87 -0.05 6.72 11.27
CA ASP A 87 -0.99 7.54 12.06
C ASP A 87 -2.32 7.83 11.34
N LYS A 88 -2.35 7.75 10.01
CA LYS A 88 -3.54 7.97 9.17
C LYS A 88 -3.38 7.37 7.77
N GLY A 89 -4.50 7.16 7.09
CA GLY A 89 -4.56 6.52 5.77
C GLY A 89 -4.20 7.44 4.60
N GLN A 90 -3.78 8.68 4.86
CA GLN A 90 -3.47 9.70 3.86
C GLN A 90 -2.18 10.45 4.20
N PRO A 91 -1.41 10.92 3.20
CA PRO A 91 -0.19 11.68 3.42
C PRO A 91 -0.37 12.94 4.29
N PRO A 92 0.71 13.46 4.91
CA PRO A 92 1.99 12.79 5.14
C PRO A 92 1.83 11.59 6.09
N PHE A 93 2.42 10.45 5.75
CA PHE A 93 2.35 9.22 6.54
C PHE A 93 3.38 9.25 7.66
N ARG A 94 2.95 9.27 8.92
CA ARG A 94 3.87 9.13 10.05
C ARG A 94 3.87 7.70 10.53
N LEU A 95 5.05 7.08 10.53
CA LEU A 95 5.25 5.72 10.98
C LEU A 95 4.97 5.60 12.48
N GLN A 96 4.09 4.67 12.86
CA GLN A 96 3.77 4.33 14.25
C GLN A 96 4.50 3.07 14.69
N ARG A 97 4.54 2.06 13.81
CA ARG A 97 5.14 0.75 14.06
C ARG A 97 5.43 0.08 12.73
N PHE A 98 6.41 -0.83 12.72
CA PHE A 98 6.55 -1.81 11.65
C PHE A 98 7.10 -3.12 12.21
N CYS A 99 6.80 -4.23 11.55
CA CYS A 99 7.36 -5.54 11.87
C CYS A 99 8.02 -6.12 10.63
N ILE A 100 9.20 -6.71 10.80
CA ILE A 100 9.84 -7.53 9.76
C ILE A 100 9.90 -8.95 10.28
N SER A 101 9.19 -9.85 9.59
CA SER A 101 8.93 -11.20 10.08
C SER A 101 8.39 -11.13 11.53
N ASP A 102 9.03 -11.82 12.48
CA ASP A 102 8.56 -11.89 13.87
C ASP A 102 9.01 -10.72 14.77
N THR A 103 9.83 -9.80 14.25
CA THR A 103 10.39 -8.69 15.05
C THR A 103 9.68 -7.39 14.74
N CYS A 104 9.10 -6.77 15.76
CA CYS A 104 8.45 -5.47 15.67
C CYS A 104 9.33 -4.34 16.20
N TYR A 105 9.10 -3.15 15.66
CA TYR A 105 9.84 -1.94 15.89
C TYR A 105 8.85 -0.80 16.13
N GLY A 106 8.94 -0.17 17.29
CA GLY A 106 8.00 0.86 17.71
C GLY A 106 8.52 1.70 18.87
N PRO A 107 7.77 2.74 19.29
CA PRO A 107 8.22 3.67 20.32
C PRO A 107 8.38 3.03 21.71
N ASN A 108 7.64 1.94 21.96
CA ASN A 108 7.58 1.25 23.24
C ASN A 108 8.43 -0.03 23.28
N GLU A 109 9.33 -0.24 22.30
CA GLU A 109 10.22 -1.39 22.30
C GLU A 109 11.14 -1.40 23.52
N GLN A 110 11.23 -2.53 24.20
CA GLN A 110 12.09 -2.70 25.38
C GLN A 110 13.56 -2.74 24.98
N ASP A 111 13.84 -3.49 23.90
CA ASP A 111 15.16 -3.55 23.31
C ASP A 111 15.58 -2.17 22.77
N GLN A 112 16.72 -1.68 23.26
CA GLN A 112 17.20 -0.34 22.93
C GLN A 112 17.58 -0.22 21.45
N ASP A 113 18.11 -1.27 20.85
CA ASP A 113 18.55 -1.25 19.46
C ASP A 113 17.34 -1.27 18.51
N ASN A 114 16.31 -2.07 18.82
CA ASN A 114 15.06 -2.07 18.06
C ASN A 114 14.37 -0.70 18.15
N ARG A 115 14.30 -0.11 19.35
CA ARG A 115 13.75 1.24 19.54
C ARG A 115 14.56 2.30 18.77
N ARG A 116 15.89 2.19 18.77
CA ARG A 116 16.79 3.06 18.00
C ARG A 116 16.54 2.95 16.50
N ARG A 117 16.48 1.73 15.96
CA ARG A 117 16.19 1.48 14.54
C ARG A 117 14.83 2.02 14.12
N TYR A 118 13.82 1.87 14.98
CA TYR A 118 12.51 2.50 14.77
C TYR A 118 12.63 4.02 14.61
N GLN A 119 13.33 4.68 15.54
CA GLN A 119 13.51 6.14 15.52
C GLN A 119 14.23 6.63 14.26
N GLU A 120 15.22 5.87 13.78
CA GLU A 120 15.96 6.19 12.55
C GLU A 120 15.04 6.13 11.33
N VAL A 121 14.26 5.05 11.16
CA VAL A 121 13.31 4.93 10.05
C VAL A 121 12.20 5.96 10.15
N LYS A 122 11.66 6.18 11.36
CA LYS A 122 10.64 7.20 11.60
C LYS A 122 11.14 8.59 11.19
N ALA A 123 12.36 8.96 11.58
CA ALA A 123 12.96 10.23 11.22
C ALA A 123 13.17 10.39 9.70
N LEU A 124 13.44 9.29 8.99
CA LEU A 124 13.51 9.31 7.52
C LEU A 124 12.14 9.50 6.88
N MET A 125 11.09 8.84 7.40
CA MET A 125 9.72 9.03 6.93
C MET A 125 9.21 10.45 7.19
N ASP A 126 9.48 11.02 8.37
CA ASP A 126 9.06 12.38 8.73
C ASP A 126 9.72 13.47 7.85
N ARG A 127 10.84 13.17 7.19
CA ARG A 127 11.52 14.09 6.25
C ARG A 127 10.91 14.09 4.85
N GLN A 128 10.13 13.06 4.51
CA GLN A 128 9.48 12.96 3.21
C GLN A 128 8.26 13.89 3.23
N LYS A 129 8.36 15.00 2.49
CA LYS A 129 7.30 16.00 2.34
C LYS A 129 6.37 15.63 1.18
#